data_AF-A0A4V1LSR4-F1
#
_entry.id   AF-A0A4V1LSR4-F1
#
_cell.length_a   1.000
_cell.length_b   1.000
_cell.length_c   1.000
_cell.angle_alpha   90.00
_cell.angle_beta   90.00
_cell.angle_gamma   90.00
#
_symmetry.space_group_name_H-M   'P 1'
#
loop_
_entity.id
_entity.type
_entity.pdbx_description
1 polymer ?
#
loop_
_entity_poly.entity_id
_entity_poly.type
_entity_poly.pdbx_seq_one_letter_code
_entity_poly.pdbx_strand_id
1 'polypeptide(L)'
;MIVQGITPEMALILAAGGSSLVTLTIVGLFHRLSIRQHRELAVQQREADSQLHQSAISQLELTNAELQQELDQLDVDKDRLNSELKTQYGRLAAAVEKLRQLEVIKGEKQQLSEQLDSLREDKVALEVALREQQTRTEEQLDAADAKIRLLEGAEERLRVQFESLANQVFDNKTRTVDEQNRQSLEALLGPLKSQLEGFRKQVGDSFGEQAKERHTLVHEIRNLQKLNEDMTREAVNLTQALKGDNKQQGNWGEVILTRVLEESGLREGYEYQTQVSLENEQGKRYQPDVIVRLPQEKDVVIDAKMALVAYERYFHAEQSAEQDLALRDHVAAIRAHIRGLGRKDYHQLHGITSLDYVLMFIPVEPAFQIAIEAEPALIREALDNNIMLVSPTTLLVALRTINNLWRYEHQNRNAKDIADKAAKLYDKVRLFVDDMENVGSAIDKASDAYQGAMNKLASGRGNILRQAESFKALGVEVKRDISRRHLVVTHIGETRR
;
A
#
# COMPACT_ATOMS: atom_id res chain seq x y z
N MET A 1 186.65 -41.54 46.59
CA MET A 1 186.62 -40.56 47.70
C MET A 1 185.32 -39.78 47.64
N ILE A 2 184.55 -39.78 48.74
CA ILE A 2 183.69 -38.68 49.22
C ILE A 2 182.32 -38.41 48.50
N VAL A 3 181.23 -38.75 49.21
CA VAL A 3 179.99 -37.98 49.55
C VAL A 3 179.13 -37.34 48.41
N GLN A 4 177.94 -37.91 48.10
CA GLN A 4 176.52 -37.46 48.33
C GLN A 4 176.04 -36.21 47.53
N GLY A 5 174.85 -36.09 46.92
CA GLY A 5 173.63 -36.90 46.81
C GLY A 5 172.42 -35.99 46.50
N ILE A 6 171.51 -36.44 45.61
CA ILE A 6 170.19 -35.88 45.19
C ILE A 6 170.23 -34.95 43.95
N THR A 7 169.55 -35.37 42.86
CA THR A 7 169.45 -34.66 41.56
C THR A 7 168.04 -34.10 41.28
N PRO A 8 167.92 -33.07 40.42
CA PRO A 8 166.78 -32.12 40.38
C PRO A 8 165.61 -32.49 39.44
N GLU A 9 165.57 -33.69 38.87
CA GLU A 9 164.59 -34.02 37.81
C GLU A 9 163.23 -34.56 38.31
N MET A 10 163.14 -34.99 39.57
CA MET A 10 161.91 -35.56 40.14
C MET A 10 160.94 -34.53 40.76
N ALA A 11 161.37 -33.27 40.97
CA ALA A 11 160.54 -32.22 41.55
C ALA A 11 159.62 -31.52 40.52
N LEU A 12 159.98 -31.54 39.23
CA LEU A 12 159.24 -30.81 38.19
C LEU A 12 157.92 -31.51 37.80
N ILE A 13 157.88 -32.84 37.86
CA ILE A 13 156.71 -33.63 37.41
C ILE A 13 155.58 -33.61 38.47
N LEU A 14 155.91 -33.55 39.76
CA LEU A 14 154.90 -33.43 40.83
C LEU A 14 154.30 -32.01 40.95
N ALA A 15 155.07 -30.97 40.63
CA ALA A 15 154.57 -29.58 40.61
C ALA A 15 153.64 -29.28 39.42
N ALA A 16 153.86 -29.92 38.26
CA ALA A 16 153.02 -29.79 37.07
C ALA A 16 151.66 -30.52 37.21
N GLY A 17 151.62 -31.65 37.92
CA GLY A 17 150.39 -32.40 38.18
C GLY A 17 149.41 -31.68 39.13
N GLY A 18 149.93 -31.03 40.17
CA GLY A 18 149.10 -30.29 41.15
C GLY A 18 148.47 -29.02 40.59
N SER A 19 149.18 -28.28 39.73
CA SER A 19 148.70 -27.04 39.12
C SER A 19 147.66 -27.28 38.02
N SER A 20 147.75 -28.39 37.28
CA SER A 20 146.73 -28.79 36.28
C SER A 20 145.40 -29.23 36.92
N LEU A 21 145.43 -29.86 38.09
CA LEU A 21 144.22 -30.30 38.81
C LEU A 21 143.46 -29.13 39.46
N VAL A 22 144.19 -28.13 39.97
CA VAL A 22 143.60 -26.91 40.52
C VAL A 22 142.99 -26.04 39.41
N THR A 23 143.62 -25.95 38.24
CA THR A 23 143.06 -25.20 37.11
C THR A 23 141.82 -25.88 36.51
N LEU A 24 141.80 -27.20 36.35
CA LEU A 24 140.61 -27.93 35.89
C LEU A 24 139.44 -27.85 36.87
N THR A 25 139.69 -27.86 38.17
CA THR A 25 138.63 -27.69 39.18
C THR A 25 138.09 -26.26 39.22
N ILE A 26 138.95 -25.25 39.06
CA ILE A 26 138.53 -23.84 38.91
C ILE A 26 137.72 -23.63 37.63
N VAL A 27 138.16 -24.17 36.49
CA VAL A 27 137.43 -24.10 35.21
C VAL A 27 136.10 -24.86 35.30
N GLY A 28 136.07 -26.03 35.93
CA GLY A 28 134.84 -26.79 36.15
C GLY A 28 133.86 -26.09 37.09
N LEU A 29 134.35 -25.41 38.13
CA LEU A 29 133.54 -24.56 39.01
C LEU A 29 133.01 -23.34 38.26
N PHE A 30 133.84 -22.67 37.46
CA PHE A 30 133.45 -21.51 36.65
C PHE A 30 132.43 -21.89 35.58
N HIS A 31 132.60 -23.04 34.92
CA HIS A 31 131.65 -23.57 33.95
C HIS A 31 130.33 -23.98 34.60
N ARG A 32 130.35 -24.60 35.79
CA ARG A 32 129.14 -24.86 36.58
C ARG A 32 128.44 -23.57 37.00
N LEU A 33 129.20 -22.54 37.36
CA LEU A 33 128.64 -21.24 37.74
C LEU A 33 128.00 -20.53 36.54
N SER A 34 128.68 -20.55 35.39
CA SER A 34 128.16 -20.01 34.12
C SER A 34 126.92 -20.76 33.64
N ILE A 35 126.90 -22.11 33.71
CA ILE A 35 125.71 -22.90 33.39
C ILE A 35 124.56 -22.58 34.35
N ARG A 36 124.83 -22.39 35.65
CA ARG A 36 123.82 -21.96 36.63
C ARG A 36 123.26 -20.59 36.28
N GLN A 37 124.12 -19.61 35.98
CA GLN A 37 123.70 -18.27 35.56
C GLN A 37 122.87 -18.31 34.27
N HIS A 38 123.29 -19.07 33.25
CA HIS A 38 122.50 -19.21 32.01
C HIS A 38 121.16 -19.92 32.24
N ARG A 39 121.11 -20.89 33.16
CA ARG A 39 119.84 -21.54 33.56
C ARG A 39 118.94 -20.60 34.33
N GLU A 40 119.48 -19.83 35.27
CA GLU A 40 118.73 -18.81 36.02
C GLU A 40 118.18 -17.74 35.07
N LEU A 41 118.99 -17.27 34.12
CA LEU A 41 118.57 -16.28 33.13
C LEU A 41 117.53 -16.84 32.15
N ALA A 42 117.65 -18.10 31.74
CA ALA A 42 116.65 -18.78 30.91
C ALA A 42 115.33 -19.04 31.68
N VAL A 43 115.40 -19.31 32.99
CA VAL A 43 114.21 -19.43 33.85
C VAL A 43 113.56 -18.07 34.03
N GLN A 44 114.32 -17.01 34.32
CA GLN A 44 113.82 -15.63 34.40
C GLN A 44 113.17 -15.17 33.09
N GLN A 45 113.77 -15.51 31.95
CA GLN A 45 113.21 -15.17 30.65
C GLN A 45 111.90 -15.92 30.39
N ARG A 46 111.82 -17.21 30.72
CA ARG A 46 110.57 -17.99 30.63
C ARG A 46 109.49 -17.48 31.58
N GLU A 47 109.86 -17.06 32.79
CA GLU A 47 108.93 -16.47 33.75
C GLU A 47 108.42 -15.12 33.25
N ALA A 48 109.29 -14.27 32.70
CA ALA A 48 108.91 -13.00 32.08
C ALA A 48 107.99 -13.22 30.86
N ASP A 49 108.31 -14.15 29.97
CA ASP A 49 107.47 -14.50 28.83
C ASP A 49 106.13 -15.07 29.29
N SER A 50 106.11 -15.94 30.30
CA SER A 50 104.87 -16.46 30.89
C SER A 50 104.02 -15.36 31.51
N GLN A 51 104.62 -14.38 32.19
CA GLN A 51 103.90 -13.23 32.74
C GLN A 51 103.34 -12.33 31.64
N LEU A 52 104.08 -12.13 30.55
CA LEU A 52 103.61 -11.37 29.38
C LEU A 52 102.46 -12.10 28.66
N HIS A 53 102.55 -13.42 28.47
CA HIS A 53 101.45 -14.19 27.90
C HIS A 53 100.22 -14.19 28.81
N GLN A 54 100.41 -14.30 30.12
CA GLN A 54 99.30 -14.28 31.07
C GLN A 54 98.63 -12.91 31.17
N SER A 55 99.40 -11.82 31.07
CA SER A 55 98.83 -10.47 31.00
C SER A 55 98.09 -10.23 29.67
N ALA A 56 98.62 -10.72 28.55
CA ALA A 56 97.95 -10.66 27.25
C ALA A 56 96.64 -11.47 27.20
N ILE A 57 96.63 -12.68 27.78
CA ILE A 57 95.42 -13.51 27.90
C ILE A 57 94.39 -12.79 28.78
N SER A 58 94.80 -12.26 29.93
CA SER A 58 93.91 -11.52 30.83
C SER A 58 93.33 -10.27 30.16
N GLN A 59 94.12 -9.55 29.34
CA GLN A 59 93.60 -8.43 28.54
C GLN A 59 92.58 -8.89 27.51
N LEU A 60 92.85 -9.97 26.77
CA LEU A 60 91.90 -10.51 25.78
C LEU A 60 90.61 -11.05 26.42
N GLU A 61 90.69 -11.65 27.60
CA GLU A 61 89.53 -12.09 28.38
C GLU A 61 88.68 -10.89 28.83
N LEU A 62 89.32 -9.81 29.30
CA LEU A 62 88.65 -8.55 29.62
C LEU A 62 87.95 -7.96 28.39
N THR A 63 88.64 -7.84 27.26
CA THR A 63 88.05 -7.30 26.03
C THR A 63 86.91 -8.18 25.50
N ASN A 64 87.02 -9.50 25.57
CA ASN A 64 85.92 -10.39 25.20
C ASN A 64 84.71 -10.24 26.13
N ALA A 65 84.95 -10.10 27.44
CA ALA A 65 83.88 -9.85 28.39
C ALA A 65 83.17 -8.50 28.13
N GLU A 66 83.93 -7.45 27.83
CA GLU A 66 83.40 -6.14 27.44
C GLU A 66 82.57 -6.22 26.14
N LEU A 67 83.08 -6.91 25.11
CA LEU A 67 82.36 -7.11 23.85
C LEU A 67 81.09 -7.97 24.01
N GLN A 68 81.13 -8.99 24.86
CA GLN A 68 79.96 -9.81 25.17
C GLN A 68 78.90 -8.99 25.89
N GLN A 69 79.30 -8.13 26.84
CA GLN A 69 78.39 -7.22 27.50
C GLN A 69 77.77 -6.21 26.51
N GLU A 70 78.55 -5.70 25.56
CA GLU A 70 78.03 -4.80 24.51
C GLU A 70 77.04 -5.51 23.57
N LEU A 71 77.32 -6.77 23.19
CA LEU A 71 76.40 -7.59 22.39
C LEU A 71 75.09 -7.88 23.12
N ASP A 72 75.16 -8.29 24.39
CA ASP A 72 73.97 -8.53 25.22
C ASP A 72 73.12 -7.26 25.34
N GLN A 73 73.77 -6.10 25.48
CA GLN A 73 73.09 -4.81 25.55
C GLN A 73 72.42 -4.42 24.22
N LEU A 74 73.09 -4.68 23.09
CA LEU A 74 72.52 -4.48 21.75
C LEU A 74 71.31 -5.39 21.48
N ASP A 75 71.34 -6.65 21.93
CA ASP A 75 70.22 -7.57 21.78
C ASP A 75 69.00 -7.12 22.62
N VAL A 76 69.23 -6.65 23.84
CA VAL A 76 68.18 -6.06 24.69
C VAL A 76 67.57 -4.81 24.03
N ASP A 77 68.40 -3.92 23.47
CA ASP A 77 67.92 -2.71 22.80
C ASP A 77 67.16 -3.04 21.51
N LYS A 78 67.59 -4.04 20.74
CA LYS A 78 66.90 -4.53 19.55
C LYS A 78 65.53 -5.12 19.89
N ASP A 79 65.44 -5.93 20.95
CA ASP A 79 64.18 -6.51 21.40
C ASP A 79 63.22 -5.43 21.90
N ARG A 80 63.74 -4.43 22.62
CA ARG A 80 62.99 -3.25 23.03
C ARG A 80 62.45 -2.49 21.82
N LEU A 81 63.30 -2.15 20.86
CA LEU A 81 62.90 -1.43 19.63
C LEU A 81 61.88 -2.22 18.81
N ASN A 82 62.03 -3.54 18.70
CA ASN A 82 61.05 -4.40 18.02
C ASN A 82 59.69 -4.41 18.74
N SER A 83 59.70 -4.44 20.07
CA SER A 83 58.47 -4.36 20.87
C SER A 83 57.77 -3.00 20.72
N GLU A 84 58.54 -1.91 20.75
CA GLU A 84 58.05 -0.56 20.50
C GLU A 84 57.46 -0.43 19.09
N LEU A 85 58.17 -0.92 18.07
CA LEU A 85 57.73 -0.93 16.68
C LEU A 85 56.43 -1.73 16.49
N LYS A 86 56.34 -2.93 17.08
CA LYS A 86 55.12 -3.75 17.06
C LYS A 86 53.94 -3.03 17.72
N THR A 87 54.19 -2.33 18.81
CA THR A 87 53.16 -1.51 19.49
C THR A 87 52.69 -0.35 18.62
N GLN A 88 53.61 0.34 17.93
CA GLN A 88 53.25 1.43 17.01
C GLN A 88 52.47 0.92 15.79
N TYR A 89 52.85 -0.22 15.21
CA TYR A 89 52.07 -0.85 14.14
C TYR A 89 50.67 -1.24 14.59
N GLY A 90 50.51 -1.76 15.81
CA GLY A 90 49.20 -2.05 16.39
C GLY A 90 48.33 -0.79 16.54
N ARG A 91 48.91 0.32 17.00
CA ARG A 91 48.23 1.61 17.10
C ARG A 91 47.84 2.17 15.73
N LEU A 92 48.73 2.06 14.74
CA LEU A 92 48.47 2.51 13.37
C LEU A 92 47.34 1.70 12.74
N ALA A 93 47.36 0.36 12.87
CA ALA A 93 46.29 -0.50 12.37
C ALA A 93 44.92 -0.15 13.00
N ALA A 94 44.89 0.08 14.31
CA ALA A 94 43.68 0.52 15.01
C ALA A 94 43.20 1.91 14.54
N ALA A 95 44.11 2.84 14.25
CA ALA A 95 43.77 4.15 13.72
C ALA A 95 43.22 4.07 12.28
N VAL A 96 43.80 3.22 11.43
CA VAL A 96 43.33 2.99 10.05
C VAL A 96 41.92 2.38 10.06
N GLU A 97 41.64 1.40 10.93
CA GLU A 97 40.28 0.83 11.00
C GLU A 97 39.25 1.85 11.50
N LYS A 98 39.62 2.70 12.46
CA LYS A 98 38.76 3.82 12.90
C LYS A 98 38.48 4.83 11.78
N LEU A 99 39.49 5.14 10.96
CA LEU A 99 39.31 6.00 9.78
C LEU A 99 38.35 5.39 8.77
N ARG A 100 38.48 4.09 8.51
CA ARG A 100 37.57 3.35 7.61
C ARG A 100 36.12 3.38 8.12
N GLN A 101 35.92 3.17 9.43
CA GLN A 101 34.60 3.28 10.05
C GLN A 101 34.02 4.69 9.94
N LEU A 102 34.85 5.73 10.12
CA LEU A 102 34.40 7.12 9.94
C LEU A 102 34.00 7.43 8.49
N GLU A 103 34.69 6.88 7.50
CA GLU A 103 34.31 7.03 6.09
C GLU A 103 32.96 6.38 5.78
N VAL A 104 32.72 5.17 6.32
CA VAL A 104 31.42 4.49 6.17
C VAL A 104 30.30 5.31 6.80
N ILE A 105 30.48 5.75 8.05
CA ILE A 105 29.47 6.57 8.75
C ILE A 105 29.24 7.90 8.02
N LYS A 106 30.28 8.50 7.44
CA LYS A 106 30.15 9.73 6.64
C LYS A 106 29.33 9.47 5.37
N GLY A 107 29.53 8.33 4.71
CA GLY A 107 28.73 7.89 3.56
C GLY A 107 27.26 7.68 3.93
N GLU A 108 26.99 6.94 5.01
CA GLU A 108 25.63 6.72 5.52
C GLU A 108 24.95 8.04 5.88
N LYS A 109 25.64 8.96 6.57
CA LYS A 109 25.12 10.28 6.91
C LYS A 109 24.75 11.09 5.66
N GLN A 110 25.54 10.98 4.60
CA GLN A 110 25.28 11.68 3.36
C GLN A 110 24.04 11.10 2.64
N GLN A 111 23.94 9.77 2.56
CA GLN A 111 22.73 9.11 2.03
C GLN A 111 21.48 9.47 2.84
N LEU A 112 21.57 9.49 4.16
CA LEU A 112 20.45 9.88 5.03
C LEU A 112 20.05 11.35 4.81
N SER A 113 21.02 12.23 4.56
CA SER A 113 20.76 13.64 4.27
C SER A 113 20.04 13.81 2.94
N GLU A 114 20.47 13.08 1.90
CA GLU A 114 19.82 13.09 0.58
C GLU A 114 18.38 12.55 0.67
N GLN A 115 18.16 11.47 1.41
CA GLN A 115 16.82 10.94 1.68
C GLN A 115 15.95 11.93 2.47
N LEU A 116 16.51 12.64 3.45
CA LEU A 116 15.77 13.65 4.20
C LEU A 116 15.35 14.83 3.32
N ASP A 117 16.20 15.25 2.40
CA ASP A 117 15.89 16.34 1.49
C ASP A 117 14.84 15.90 0.45
N SER A 118 14.91 14.67 -0.08
CA SER A 118 13.85 14.15 -0.96
C SER A 118 12.51 14.04 -0.23
N LEU A 119 12.50 13.54 1.02
CA LEU A 119 11.28 13.44 1.83
C LEU A 119 10.67 14.81 2.13
N ARG A 120 11.50 15.85 2.28
CA ARG A 120 11.04 17.23 2.47
C ARG A 120 10.42 17.79 1.21
N GLU A 121 11.00 17.54 0.04
CA GLU A 121 10.42 17.93 -1.25
C GLU A 121 9.07 17.25 -1.47
N ASP A 122 8.98 15.94 -1.23
CA ASP A 122 7.73 15.18 -1.33
C ASP A 122 6.67 15.71 -0.37
N LYS A 123 7.05 16.01 0.87
CA LYS A 123 6.14 16.59 1.86
C LYS A 123 5.59 17.95 1.39
N VAL A 124 6.45 18.82 0.87
CA VAL A 124 6.03 20.14 0.37
C VAL A 124 5.08 19.97 -0.83
N ALA A 125 5.39 19.06 -1.76
CA ALA A 125 4.51 18.77 -2.89
C ALA A 125 3.14 18.25 -2.43
N LEU A 126 3.12 17.37 -1.42
CA LEU A 126 1.88 16.83 -0.86
C LEU A 126 1.06 17.90 -0.12
N GLU A 127 1.71 18.80 0.63
CA GLU A 127 1.05 19.93 1.30
C GLU A 127 0.44 20.93 0.30
N VAL A 128 1.12 21.17 -0.83
CA VAL A 128 0.58 21.99 -1.92
C VAL A 128 -0.63 21.32 -2.56
N ALA A 129 -0.54 20.04 -2.93
CA ALA A 129 -1.66 19.29 -3.50
C ALA A 129 -2.88 19.25 -2.56
N LEU A 130 -2.63 19.09 -1.25
CA LEU A 130 -3.68 19.12 -0.24
C LEU A 130 -4.37 20.49 -0.17
N ARG A 131 -3.60 21.58 -0.18
CA ARG A 131 -4.15 22.94 -0.22
C ARG A 131 -4.97 23.19 -1.47
N GLU A 132 -4.47 22.81 -2.64
CA GLU A 132 -5.22 22.94 -3.90
C GLU A 132 -6.55 22.18 -3.85
N GLN A 133 -6.54 20.96 -3.31
CA GLN A 133 -7.76 20.16 -3.16
C GLN A 133 -8.73 20.77 -2.14
N GLN A 134 -8.24 21.34 -1.04
CA GLN A 134 -9.05 22.06 -0.07
C GLN A 134 -9.71 23.30 -0.69
N THR A 135 -8.94 24.15 -1.36
CA THR A 135 -9.46 25.33 -2.06
C THR A 135 -10.51 24.95 -3.11
N ARG A 136 -10.25 23.91 -3.90
CA ARG A 136 -11.23 23.43 -4.89
C ARG A 136 -12.52 22.93 -4.25
N THR A 137 -12.44 22.33 -3.06
CA THR A 137 -13.61 21.86 -2.30
C THR A 137 -14.40 23.04 -1.73
N GLU A 138 -13.72 24.05 -1.19
CA GLU A 138 -14.34 25.29 -0.72
C GLU A 138 -15.05 26.03 -1.86
N GLU A 139 -14.40 26.18 -3.03
CA GLU A 139 -15.02 26.78 -4.21
C GLU A 139 -16.26 26.01 -4.68
N GLN A 140 -16.25 24.67 -4.60
CA GLN A 140 -17.41 23.85 -4.93
C GLN A 140 -18.57 24.04 -3.94
N LEU A 141 -18.26 24.18 -2.65
CA LEU A 141 -19.26 24.46 -1.62
C LEU A 141 -19.85 25.86 -1.80
N ASP A 142 -19.03 26.88 -2.03
CA ASP A 142 -19.49 28.25 -2.30
C ASP A 142 -20.34 28.31 -3.57
N ALA A 143 -19.95 27.61 -4.63
CA ALA A 143 -20.73 27.50 -5.85
C ALA A 143 -22.07 26.79 -5.63
N ALA A 144 -22.10 25.76 -4.78
CA ALA A 144 -23.33 25.07 -4.40
C ALA A 144 -24.27 26.00 -3.61
N ASP A 145 -23.74 26.73 -2.62
CA ASP A 145 -24.51 27.70 -1.83
C ASP A 145 -25.03 28.86 -2.68
N ALA A 146 -24.21 29.39 -3.59
CA ALA A 146 -24.66 30.40 -4.55
C ALA A 146 -25.80 29.89 -5.44
N LYS A 147 -25.73 28.61 -5.85
CA LYS A 147 -26.79 27.97 -6.65
C LYS A 147 -28.07 27.77 -5.84
N ILE A 148 -27.96 27.39 -4.56
CA ILE A 148 -29.11 27.31 -3.65
C ILE A 148 -29.78 28.68 -3.51
N ARG A 149 -29.03 29.74 -3.20
CA ARG A 149 -29.58 31.10 -3.08
C ARG A 149 -30.23 31.60 -4.37
N LEU A 150 -29.66 31.25 -5.53
CA LEU A 150 -30.24 31.59 -6.82
C LEU A 150 -31.58 30.88 -7.06
N LEU A 151 -31.69 29.61 -6.66
CA LEU A 151 -32.92 28.83 -6.74
C LEU A 151 -33.99 29.36 -5.78
N GLU A 152 -33.63 29.65 -4.52
CA GLU A 152 -34.54 30.27 -3.54
C GLU A 152 -35.03 31.64 -4.02
N GLY A 153 -34.13 32.48 -4.56
CA GLY A 153 -34.51 33.76 -5.14
C GLY A 153 -35.37 33.64 -6.40
N ALA A 154 -35.18 32.58 -7.19
CA ALA A 154 -36.05 32.27 -8.33
C ALA A 154 -37.43 31.79 -7.88
N GLU A 155 -37.50 30.98 -6.82
CA GLU A 155 -38.75 30.54 -6.19
C GLU A 155 -39.56 31.75 -5.68
N GLU A 156 -38.93 32.67 -4.94
CA GLU A 156 -39.63 33.84 -4.41
C GLU A 156 -40.08 34.78 -5.55
N ARG A 157 -39.24 34.99 -6.58
CA ARG A 157 -39.64 35.78 -7.77
C ARG A 157 -40.82 35.13 -8.50
N LEU A 158 -40.83 33.81 -8.64
CA LEU A 158 -41.94 33.08 -9.23
C LEU A 158 -43.19 33.23 -8.36
N ARG A 159 -43.08 33.17 -7.03
CA ARG A 159 -44.20 33.39 -6.12
C ARG A 159 -44.79 34.79 -6.26
N VAL A 160 -43.95 35.82 -6.26
CA VAL A 160 -44.39 37.22 -6.42
C VAL A 160 -45.00 37.46 -7.80
N GLN A 161 -44.39 36.94 -8.87
CA GLN A 161 -44.96 37.04 -10.22
C GLN A 161 -46.28 36.29 -10.34
N PHE A 162 -46.40 35.14 -9.66
CA PHE A 162 -47.64 34.37 -9.62
C PHE A 162 -48.74 35.12 -8.84
N GLU A 163 -48.43 35.69 -7.68
CA GLU A 163 -49.37 36.52 -6.90
C GLU A 163 -49.81 37.76 -7.71
N SER A 164 -48.87 38.45 -8.37
CA SER A 164 -49.18 39.59 -9.24
C SER A 164 -50.03 39.18 -10.44
N LEU A 165 -49.69 38.07 -11.10
CA LEU A 165 -50.45 37.57 -12.25
C LEU A 165 -51.83 37.09 -11.83
N ALA A 166 -51.95 36.42 -10.68
CA ALA A 166 -53.23 36.02 -10.10
C ALA A 166 -54.10 37.25 -9.79
N ASN A 167 -53.55 38.27 -9.12
CA ASN A 167 -54.27 39.53 -8.86
C ASN A 167 -54.66 40.26 -10.14
N GLN A 168 -53.77 40.30 -11.15
CA GLN A 168 -54.03 40.94 -12.43
C GLN A 168 -55.05 40.18 -13.30
N VAL A 169 -55.13 38.85 -13.16
CA VAL A 169 -56.15 37.98 -13.77
C VAL A 169 -57.48 38.10 -13.03
N PHE A 170 -57.46 38.26 -11.70
CA PHE A 170 -58.64 38.57 -10.88
C PHE A 170 -59.21 39.94 -11.23
N ASP A 171 -58.38 41.00 -11.29
CA ASP A 171 -58.80 42.37 -11.60
C ASP A 171 -59.29 42.54 -13.05
N ASN A 172 -58.68 41.85 -14.03
CA ASN A 172 -59.12 41.90 -15.43
C ASN A 172 -60.38 41.07 -15.75
N LYS A 173 -61.00 40.41 -14.76
CA LYS A 173 -62.24 39.64 -14.96
C LYS A 173 -63.35 39.92 -13.95
N THR A 174 -63.32 41.06 -13.26
CA THR A 174 -64.35 41.44 -12.26
C THR A 174 -65.71 41.87 -12.83
N ARG A 175 -66.14 41.41 -14.02
CA ARG A 175 -67.50 41.74 -14.47
C ARG A 175 -68.41 40.64 -14.95
N THR A 176 -68.03 39.37 -14.93
CA THR A 176 -68.99 38.27 -14.98
C THR A 176 -68.29 36.92 -14.79
N VAL A 177 -68.86 36.04 -13.95
CA VAL A 177 -68.47 34.63 -13.71
C VAL A 177 -67.44 34.40 -12.59
N ASP A 178 -67.89 34.55 -11.34
CA ASP A 178 -67.07 34.42 -10.12
C ASP A 178 -67.08 32.98 -9.54
N GLU A 179 -68.23 32.30 -9.54
CA GLU A 179 -68.36 30.99 -8.86
C GLU A 179 -67.80 29.80 -9.66
N GLN A 180 -68.00 29.77 -10.98
CA GLN A 180 -67.63 28.63 -11.84
C GLN A 180 -66.11 28.54 -12.13
N ASN A 181 -65.43 29.69 -12.12
CA ASN A 181 -63.99 29.77 -12.33
C ASN A 181 -63.20 29.40 -11.07
N ARG A 182 -63.74 29.68 -9.87
CA ARG A 182 -63.08 29.29 -8.61
C ARG A 182 -62.92 27.78 -8.48
N GLN A 183 -63.98 27.01 -8.77
CA GLN A 183 -63.95 25.55 -8.77
C GLN A 183 -63.03 24.97 -9.86
N SER A 184 -63.00 25.59 -11.04
CA SER A 184 -62.15 25.14 -12.15
C SER A 184 -60.66 25.43 -11.90
N LEU A 185 -60.32 26.57 -11.28
CA LEU A 185 -58.96 26.93 -10.91
C LEU A 185 -58.44 26.11 -9.72
N GLU A 186 -59.28 25.81 -8.74
CA GLU A 186 -58.92 24.95 -7.61
C GLU A 186 -58.67 23.50 -8.07
N ALA A 187 -59.42 23.02 -9.08
CA ALA A 187 -59.19 21.73 -9.73
C ALA A 187 -57.90 21.69 -10.58
N LEU A 188 -57.47 22.81 -11.16
CA LEU A 188 -56.25 22.90 -11.96
C LEU A 188 -54.99 23.15 -11.12
N LEU A 189 -55.10 23.92 -10.03
CA LEU A 189 -53.98 24.29 -9.17
C LEU A 189 -53.74 23.30 -8.02
N GLY A 190 -54.76 22.55 -7.61
CA GLY A 190 -54.66 21.50 -6.60
C GLY A 190 -53.61 20.41 -6.95
N PRO A 191 -53.62 19.84 -8.17
CA PRO A 191 -52.63 18.85 -8.59
C PRO A 191 -51.20 19.41 -8.61
N LEU A 192 -51.01 20.66 -9.03
CA LEU A 192 -49.69 21.29 -9.08
C LEU A 192 -49.13 21.56 -7.67
N LYS A 193 -49.98 22.04 -6.75
CA LYS A 193 -49.62 22.22 -5.33
C LYS A 193 -49.25 20.87 -4.70
N SER A 194 -50.04 19.83 -4.97
CA SER A 194 -49.77 18.47 -4.49
C SER A 194 -48.47 17.91 -5.07
N GLN A 195 -48.15 18.19 -6.34
CA GLN A 195 -46.87 17.77 -6.94
C GLN A 195 -45.67 18.55 -6.41
N LEU A 196 -45.81 19.84 -6.11
CA LEU A 196 -44.75 20.65 -5.49
C LEU A 196 -44.50 20.23 -4.04
N GLU A 197 -45.56 19.96 -3.26
CA GLU A 197 -45.43 19.38 -1.92
C GLU A 197 -44.81 17.97 -1.98
N GLY A 198 -45.20 17.15 -2.95
CA GLY A 198 -44.59 15.85 -3.22
C GLY A 198 -43.12 15.94 -3.59
N PHE A 199 -42.75 16.88 -4.46
CA PHE A 199 -41.38 17.14 -4.87
C PHE A 199 -40.52 17.65 -3.72
N ARG A 200 -41.02 18.62 -2.94
CA ARG A 200 -40.35 19.12 -1.73
C ARG A 200 -40.12 18.01 -0.71
N LYS A 201 -41.13 17.17 -0.51
CA LYS A 201 -41.02 16.00 0.38
C LYS A 201 -40.01 15.01 -0.15
N GLN A 202 -40.01 14.70 -1.43
CA GLN A 202 -39.08 13.76 -2.04
C GLN A 202 -37.63 14.27 -2.07
N VAL A 203 -37.42 15.57 -2.23
CA VAL A 203 -36.10 16.21 -2.11
C VAL A 203 -35.61 16.14 -0.66
N GLY A 204 -36.48 16.48 0.32
CA GLY A 204 -36.16 16.35 1.74
C GLY A 204 -35.87 14.91 2.17
N ASP A 205 -36.68 13.96 1.69
CA ASP A 205 -36.52 12.53 1.94
C ASP A 205 -35.25 11.98 1.28
N SER A 206 -34.88 12.47 0.09
CA SER A 206 -33.63 12.08 -0.61
C SER A 206 -32.38 12.57 0.14
N PHE A 207 -32.36 13.82 0.61
CA PHE A 207 -31.27 14.30 1.47
C PHE A 207 -31.23 13.57 2.83
N GLY A 208 -32.40 13.25 3.38
CA GLY A 208 -32.54 12.41 4.56
C GLY A 208 -31.99 11.00 4.35
N GLU A 209 -32.32 10.35 3.23
CA GLU A 209 -31.79 9.04 2.84
C GLU A 209 -30.28 9.08 2.60
N GLN A 210 -29.74 10.10 1.92
CA GLN A 210 -28.29 10.23 1.72
C GLN A 210 -27.54 10.41 3.05
N ALA A 211 -28.08 11.20 3.98
CA ALA A 211 -27.54 11.32 5.32
C ALA A 211 -27.62 9.98 6.08
N LYS A 212 -28.72 9.24 5.92
CA LYS A 212 -28.92 7.90 6.49
C LYS A 212 -27.96 6.89 5.91
N GLU A 213 -27.77 6.83 4.58
CA GLU A 213 -26.79 5.98 3.90
C GLU A 213 -25.37 6.28 4.39
N ARG A 214 -25.02 7.55 4.55
CA ARG A 214 -23.70 7.95 5.06
C ARG A 214 -23.51 7.56 6.53
N HIS A 215 -24.55 7.67 7.36
CA HIS A 215 -24.54 7.16 8.73
C HIS A 215 -24.49 5.63 8.79
N THR A 216 -25.22 4.94 7.90
CA THR A 216 -25.15 3.49 7.72
C THR A 216 -23.74 3.07 7.34
N LEU A 217 -23.10 3.74 6.37
CA LEU A 217 -21.71 3.50 5.98
C LEU A 217 -20.74 3.65 7.16
N VAL A 218 -20.86 4.70 7.97
CA VAL A 218 -20.02 4.87 9.17
C VAL A 218 -20.29 3.77 10.21
N HIS A 219 -21.55 3.38 10.40
CA HIS A 219 -21.92 2.27 11.27
C HIS A 219 -21.36 0.94 10.75
N GLU A 220 -21.39 0.75 9.44
CA GLU A 220 -20.94 -0.44 8.74
C GLU A 220 -19.40 -0.55 8.76
N ILE A 221 -18.69 0.58 8.70
CA ILE A 221 -17.23 0.66 8.92
C ILE A 221 -16.89 0.35 10.38
N ARG A 222 -17.67 0.82 11.34
CA ARG A 222 -17.47 0.47 12.76
C ARG A 222 -17.77 -1.01 13.02
N ASN A 223 -18.78 -1.57 12.38
CA ASN A 223 -19.08 -2.99 12.43
C ASN A 223 -17.93 -3.80 11.81
N LEU A 224 -17.37 -3.38 10.68
CA LEU A 224 -16.16 -3.97 10.10
C LEU A 224 -14.99 -3.95 11.07
N GLN A 225 -14.74 -2.82 11.73
CA GLN A 225 -13.64 -2.70 12.68
C GLN A 225 -13.83 -3.65 13.87
N LYS A 226 -15.03 -3.67 14.46
CA LYS A 226 -15.35 -4.55 15.58
C LYS A 226 -15.28 -6.02 15.20
N LEU A 227 -15.79 -6.36 14.03
CA LEU A 227 -15.72 -7.71 13.49
C LEU A 227 -14.27 -8.12 13.23
N ASN A 228 -13.43 -7.22 12.71
CA ASN A 228 -12.01 -7.48 12.55
C ASN A 228 -11.33 -7.78 13.89
N GLU A 229 -11.66 -6.99 14.93
CA GLU A 229 -11.18 -7.25 16.29
C GLU A 229 -11.65 -8.61 16.83
N ASP A 230 -12.92 -8.97 16.62
CA ASP A 230 -13.51 -10.24 17.07
C ASP A 230 -12.92 -11.43 16.29
N MET A 231 -12.80 -11.34 14.96
CA MET A 231 -12.20 -12.36 14.10
C MET A 231 -10.71 -12.56 14.38
N THR A 232 -9.96 -11.48 14.58
CA THR A 232 -8.53 -11.57 14.95
C THR A 232 -8.37 -12.29 16.29
N ARG A 233 -9.24 -11.99 17.26
CA ARG A 233 -9.26 -12.65 18.56
C ARG A 233 -9.65 -14.12 18.46
N GLU A 234 -10.67 -14.46 17.68
CA GLU A 234 -11.09 -15.84 17.41
C GLU A 234 -9.99 -16.61 16.67
N ALA A 235 -9.30 -16.00 15.70
CA ALA A 235 -8.20 -16.62 14.97
C ALA A 235 -7.02 -16.97 15.88
N VAL A 236 -6.64 -16.06 16.78
CA VAL A 236 -5.57 -16.31 17.76
C VAL A 236 -5.96 -17.42 18.73
N ASN A 237 -7.17 -17.36 19.31
CA ASN A 237 -7.66 -18.38 20.23
C ASN A 237 -7.78 -19.76 19.57
N LEU A 238 -8.12 -19.79 18.28
CA LEU A 238 -8.26 -21.04 17.57
C LEU A 238 -6.93 -21.60 17.07
N THR A 239 -5.97 -20.77 16.68
CA THR A 239 -4.60 -21.27 16.44
C THR A 239 -4.03 -21.98 17.67
N GLN A 240 -4.44 -21.56 18.87
CA GLN A 240 -4.08 -22.25 20.11
C GLN A 240 -4.88 -23.56 20.33
N ALA A 241 -6.12 -23.66 19.84
CA ALA A 241 -6.99 -24.82 20.05
C ALA A 241 -6.88 -25.92 18.97
N LEU A 242 -6.49 -25.58 17.73
CA LEU A 242 -6.38 -26.49 16.58
C LEU A 242 -4.93 -26.98 16.33
N LYS A 243 -4.17 -27.16 17.41
CA LYS A 243 -2.79 -27.62 17.37
C LYS A 243 -2.67 -28.98 16.67
N GLY A 244 -1.95 -29.02 15.55
CA GLY A 244 -1.50 -30.26 14.91
C GLY A 244 -2.50 -31.02 14.02
N ASP A 245 -3.71 -30.54 13.78
CA ASP A 245 -4.66 -31.17 12.84
C ASP A 245 -4.86 -30.33 11.56
N ASN A 246 -4.05 -30.63 10.54
CA ASN A 246 -4.08 -29.97 9.22
C ASN A 246 -5.48 -29.98 8.57
N LYS A 247 -6.32 -30.98 8.88
CA LYS A 247 -7.67 -31.08 8.29
C LYS A 247 -8.64 -30.11 8.96
N GLN A 248 -8.54 -29.94 10.28
CA GLN A 248 -9.38 -28.98 11.01
C GLN A 248 -8.99 -27.53 10.69
N GLN A 249 -7.70 -27.26 10.47
CA GLN A 249 -7.22 -25.94 10.02
C GLN A 249 -7.77 -25.58 8.63
N GLY A 250 -7.79 -26.53 7.69
CA GLY A 250 -8.39 -26.33 6.37
C GLY A 250 -9.88 -26.01 6.44
N ASN A 251 -10.65 -26.82 7.18
CA ASN A 251 -12.07 -26.58 7.40
C ASN A 251 -12.34 -25.22 8.07
N TRP A 252 -11.46 -24.76 8.95
CA TRP A 252 -11.66 -23.46 9.58
C TRP A 252 -11.37 -22.29 8.65
N GLY A 253 -10.37 -22.41 7.77
CA GLY A 253 -10.14 -21.45 6.70
C GLY A 253 -11.37 -21.28 5.80
N GLU A 254 -12.08 -22.37 5.50
CA GLU A 254 -13.35 -22.34 4.74
C GLU A 254 -14.49 -21.65 5.50
N VAL A 255 -14.61 -21.89 6.81
CA VAL A 255 -15.61 -21.22 7.65
C VAL A 255 -15.39 -19.71 7.68
N ILE A 256 -14.13 -19.27 7.82
CA ILE A 256 -13.80 -17.85 7.81
C ILE A 256 -14.04 -17.24 6.44
N LEU A 257 -13.66 -17.93 5.36
CA LEU A 257 -13.94 -17.48 4.00
C LEU A 257 -15.45 -17.29 3.77
N THR A 258 -16.26 -18.26 4.20
CA THR A 258 -17.73 -18.21 4.10
C THR A 258 -18.29 -17.02 4.87
N ARG A 259 -17.83 -16.79 6.10
CA ARG A 259 -18.25 -15.66 6.92
C ARG A 259 -17.92 -14.31 6.27
N VAL A 260 -16.72 -14.18 5.71
CA VAL A 260 -16.30 -12.97 4.97
C VAL A 260 -17.17 -12.74 3.71
N LEU A 261 -17.56 -13.81 3.00
CA LEU A 261 -18.46 -13.73 1.85
C LEU A 261 -19.87 -13.28 2.27
N GLU A 262 -20.44 -13.86 3.33
CA GLU A 262 -21.74 -13.46 3.86
C GLU A 262 -21.76 -11.99 4.30
N GLU A 263 -20.72 -11.53 5.00
CA GLU A 263 -20.61 -10.17 5.53
C GLU A 263 -20.23 -9.11 4.47
N SER A 264 -19.75 -9.56 3.31
CA SER A 264 -19.55 -8.69 2.15
C SER A 264 -20.87 -8.26 1.49
N GLY A 265 -21.98 -8.90 1.85
CA GLY A 265 -23.31 -8.65 1.29
C GLY A 265 -23.54 -9.27 -0.10
N LEU A 266 -22.61 -10.10 -0.59
CA LEU A 266 -22.79 -10.89 -1.80
C LEU A 266 -23.73 -12.07 -1.51
N ARG A 267 -24.50 -12.53 -2.51
CA ARG A 267 -25.45 -13.64 -2.35
C ARG A 267 -24.92 -14.89 -3.04
N GLU A 268 -25.02 -16.00 -2.32
CA GLU A 268 -24.65 -17.31 -2.86
C GLU A 268 -25.56 -17.67 -4.05
N GLY A 269 -24.96 -18.24 -5.10
CA GLY A 269 -25.64 -18.63 -6.34
C GLY A 269 -25.83 -17.49 -7.35
N TYR A 270 -25.69 -16.23 -6.93
CA TYR A 270 -25.80 -15.05 -7.78
C TYR A 270 -24.44 -14.39 -7.98
N GLU A 271 -23.93 -13.72 -6.94
CA GLU A 271 -22.66 -13.00 -7.01
C GLU A 271 -21.46 -13.87 -6.64
N TYR A 272 -21.66 -15.00 -5.94
CA TYR A 272 -20.58 -15.98 -5.73
C TYR A 272 -21.09 -17.42 -5.73
N GLN A 273 -20.19 -18.36 -6.01
CA GLN A 273 -20.44 -19.80 -6.03
C GLN A 273 -19.30 -20.53 -5.32
N THR A 274 -19.65 -21.51 -4.49
CA THR A 274 -18.71 -22.34 -3.74
C THR A 274 -18.49 -23.68 -4.46
N GLN A 275 -17.29 -24.24 -4.35
CA GLN A 275 -16.96 -25.63 -4.75
C GLN A 275 -17.27 -26.01 -6.22
N VAL A 276 -17.26 -25.05 -7.14
CA VAL A 276 -17.54 -25.30 -8.56
C VAL A 276 -16.44 -26.16 -9.18
N SER A 277 -16.83 -27.24 -9.84
CA SER A 277 -15.91 -28.10 -10.58
C SER A 277 -15.79 -27.61 -12.01
N LEU A 278 -14.60 -27.18 -12.41
CA LEU A 278 -14.31 -26.71 -13.75
C LEU A 278 -13.33 -27.66 -14.44
N GLU A 279 -13.47 -27.79 -15.76
CA GLU A 279 -12.56 -28.57 -16.60
C GLU A 279 -11.81 -27.62 -17.53
N ASN A 280 -10.51 -27.88 -17.73
CA ASN A 280 -9.73 -27.19 -18.76
C ASN A 280 -9.86 -27.90 -20.12
N GLU A 281 -9.32 -27.29 -21.18
CA GLU A 281 -9.30 -27.86 -22.55
C GLU A 281 -8.67 -29.27 -22.65
N GLN A 282 -7.90 -29.69 -21.64
CA GLN A 282 -7.22 -30.98 -21.58
C GLN A 282 -7.95 -32.02 -20.70
N GLY A 283 -9.18 -31.72 -20.23
CA GLY A 283 -9.97 -32.61 -19.38
C GLY A 283 -9.48 -32.73 -17.94
N LYS A 284 -8.56 -31.86 -17.50
CA LYS A 284 -8.07 -31.79 -16.13
C LYS A 284 -9.03 -30.97 -15.29
N ARG A 285 -9.50 -31.57 -14.19
CA ARG A 285 -10.45 -30.99 -13.26
C ARG A 285 -9.76 -30.02 -12.29
N TYR A 286 -10.25 -28.80 -12.22
CA TYR A 286 -9.85 -27.77 -11.26
C TYR A 286 -11.06 -27.41 -10.41
N GLN A 287 -10.86 -27.36 -9.09
CA GLN A 287 -11.90 -27.00 -8.15
C GLN A 287 -11.39 -25.81 -7.34
N PRO A 288 -11.68 -24.57 -7.78
CA PRO A 288 -11.51 -23.40 -6.92
C PRO A 288 -12.44 -23.49 -5.70
N ASP A 289 -12.02 -22.90 -4.59
CA ASP A 289 -12.82 -22.89 -3.36
C ASP A 289 -14.06 -22.00 -3.56
N VAL A 290 -13.87 -20.80 -4.11
CA VAL A 290 -14.94 -19.85 -4.41
C VAL A 290 -14.70 -19.11 -5.73
N ILE A 291 -15.78 -18.87 -6.46
CA ILE A 291 -15.81 -18.00 -7.66
C ILE A 291 -16.75 -16.84 -7.37
N VAL A 292 -16.26 -15.61 -7.51
CA VAL A 292 -17.03 -14.37 -7.38
C VAL A 292 -17.27 -13.80 -8.78
N ARG A 293 -18.54 -13.54 -9.10
CA ARG A 293 -18.98 -12.94 -10.36
C ARG A 293 -18.92 -11.42 -10.25
N LEU A 294 -18.29 -10.77 -11.22
CA LEU A 294 -18.24 -9.32 -11.35
C LEU A 294 -19.22 -8.85 -12.42
N PRO A 295 -19.64 -7.57 -12.37
CA PRO A 295 -20.28 -6.91 -13.49
C PRO A 295 -19.43 -7.04 -14.76
N GLN A 296 -20.08 -7.06 -15.94
CA GLN A 296 -19.46 -7.30 -17.25
C GLN A 296 -19.02 -8.75 -17.52
N GLU A 297 -19.65 -9.73 -16.85
CA GLU A 297 -19.40 -11.17 -17.06
C GLU A 297 -17.97 -11.62 -16.71
N LYS A 298 -17.25 -10.83 -15.91
CA LYS A 298 -15.92 -11.18 -15.40
C LYS A 298 -16.00 -12.01 -14.13
N ASP A 299 -14.95 -12.76 -13.85
CA ASP A 299 -14.89 -13.65 -12.69
C ASP A 299 -13.58 -13.50 -11.90
N VAL A 300 -13.67 -13.59 -10.58
CA VAL A 300 -12.54 -13.67 -9.66
C VAL A 300 -12.60 -14.98 -8.90
N VAL A 301 -11.47 -15.68 -8.86
CA VAL A 301 -11.33 -16.95 -8.14
C VAL A 301 -10.63 -16.70 -6.81
N ILE A 302 -11.11 -17.36 -5.75
CA ILE A 302 -10.50 -17.37 -4.42
C ILE A 302 -10.03 -18.79 -4.11
N ASP A 303 -8.77 -18.94 -3.70
CA ASP A 303 -8.15 -20.20 -3.24
C ASP A 303 -7.61 -19.97 -1.81
N ALA A 304 -8.11 -20.75 -0.84
CA ALA A 304 -7.90 -20.57 0.60
C ALA A 304 -6.95 -21.60 1.23
N LYS A 305 -6.30 -22.43 0.42
CA LYS A 305 -5.65 -23.66 0.88
C LYS A 305 -4.23 -23.47 1.41
N MET A 306 -4.02 -22.54 2.35
CA MET A 306 -2.70 -22.33 2.96
C MET A 306 -2.53 -23.06 4.29
N ALA A 307 -1.50 -23.90 4.39
CA ALA A 307 -1.13 -24.56 5.64
C ALA A 307 -0.34 -23.60 6.55
N LEU A 308 -0.83 -23.33 7.76
CA LEU A 308 -0.25 -22.34 8.69
C LEU A 308 0.72 -22.95 9.72
N VAL A 309 1.24 -24.15 9.45
CA VAL A 309 2.11 -24.91 10.37
C VAL A 309 3.38 -24.13 10.76
N ALA A 310 3.98 -23.40 9.82
CA ALA A 310 5.17 -22.61 10.11
C ALA A 310 4.89 -21.40 11.00
N TYR A 311 3.74 -20.73 10.81
CA TYR A 311 3.27 -19.66 11.67
C TYR A 311 2.95 -20.14 13.09
N GLU A 312 2.36 -21.34 13.24
CA GLU A 312 2.11 -21.93 14.55
C GLU A 312 3.42 -22.10 15.34
N ARG A 313 4.46 -22.66 14.70
CA ARG A 313 5.79 -22.79 15.32
C ARG A 313 6.40 -21.44 15.66
N TYR A 314 6.22 -20.43 14.80
CA TYR A 314 6.69 -19.07 15.05
C TYR A 314 6.07 -18.50 16.33
N PHE A 315 4.75 -18.64 16.47
CA PHE A 315 4.01 -18.10 17.61
C PHE A 315 4.34 -18.82 18.94
N HIS A 316 4.67 -20.11 18.88
CA HIS A 316 5.01 -20.93 20.04
C HIS A 316 6.51 -21.03 20.34
N ALA A 317 7.38 -20.43 19.53
CA ALA A 317 8.82 -20.46 19.76
C ALA A 317 9.18 -19.66 21.02
N GLU A 318 9.91 -20.29 21.95
CA GLU A 318 10.40 -19.62 23.17
C GLU A 318 11.79 -18.98 22.95
N GLN A 319 12.52 -19.45 21.94
CA GLN A 319 13.85 -18.97 21.60
C GLN A 319 13.83 -18.13 20.31
N SER A 320 14.52 -16.99 20.32
CA SER A 320 14.62 -16.10 19.14
C SER A 320 15.17 -16.80 17.90
N ALA A 321 16.10 -17.76 18.05
CA ALA A 321 16.65 -18.51 16.91
C ALA A 321 15.61 -19.45 16.26
N GLU A 322 14.72 -20.05 17.06
CA GLU A 322 13.63 -20.91 16.58
C GLU A 322 12.53 -20.06 15.92
N GLN A 323 12.27 -18.88 16.48
CA GLN A 323 11.34 -17.89 15.96
C GLN A 323 11.76 -17.41 14.56
N ASP A 324 13.04 -17.02 14.39
CA ASP A 324 13.58 -16.59 13.10
C ASP A 324 13.51 -17.70 12.04
N LEU A 325 13.82 -18.94 12.42
CA LEU A 325 13.72 -20.09 11.53
C LEU A 325 12.28 -20.35 11.09
N ALA A 326 11.33 -20.33 12.04
CA ALA A 326 9.92 -20.55 11.75
C ALA A 326 9.33 -19.45 10.87
N LEU A 327 9.76 -18.19 11.04
CA LEU A 327 9.37 -17.07 10.19
C LEU A 327 9.85 -17.25 8.74
N ARG A 328 11.11 -17.66 8.56
CA ARG A 328 11.67 -17.96 7.22
C ARG A 328 10.90 -19.09 6.54
N ASP A 329 10.59 -20.16 7.28
CA ASP A 329 9.80 -21.27 6.76
C ASP A 329 8.38 -20.84 6.37
N HIS A 330 7.78 -19.90 7.12
CA HIS A 330 6.45 -19.36 6.83
C HIS A 330 6.44 -18.55 5.53
N VAL A 331 7.40 -17.64 5.37
CA VAL A 331 7.61 -16.89 4.12
C VAL A 331 7.86 -17.83 2.95
N ALA A 332 8.68 -18.87 3.14
CA ALA A 332 8.96 -19.87 2.11
C ALA A 332 7.70 -20.67 1.72
N ALA A 333 6.84 -21.02 2.68
CA ALA A 333 5.58 -21.71 2.44
C ALA A 333 4.60 -20.86 1.62
N ILE A 334 4.46 -19.57 1.96
CA ILE A 334 3.64 -18.61 1.18
C ILE A 334 4.17 -18.52 -0.26
N ARG A 335 5.48 -18.34 -0.43
CA ARG A 335 6.11 -18.26 -1.75
C ARG A 335 5.92 -19.53 -2.57
N ALA A 336 6.01 -20.70 -1.94
CA ALA A 336 5.75 -21.98 -2.59
C ALA A 336 4.28 -22.08 -3.06
N HIS A 337 3.33 -21.59 -2.27
CA HIS A 337 1.92 -21.53 -2.66
C HIS A 337 1.68 -20.54 -3.81
N ILE A 338 2.26 -19.34 -3.78
CA ILE A 338 2.19 -18.38 -4.90
C ILE A 338 2.65 -19.05 -6.20
N ARG A 339 3.81 -19.70 -6.19
CA ARG A 339 4.34 -20.41 -7.37
C ARG A 339 3.46 -21.59 -7.79
N GLY A 340 2.90 -22.31 -6.82
CA GLY A 340 2.00 -23.43 -7.09
C GLY A 340 0.69 -22.98 -7.74
N LEU A 341 0.14 -21.86 -7.28
CA LEU A 341 -1.09 -21.27 -7.79
C LEU A 341 -0.89 -20.61 -9.15
N GLY A 342 0.23 -19.93 -9.37
CA GLY A 342 0.56 -19.30 -10.65
C GLY A 342 0.76 -20.32 -11.78
N ARG A 343 1.08 -21.58 -11.45
CA ARG A 343 1.14 -22.70 -12.41
C ARG A 343 -0.23 -23.30 -12.75
N LYS A 344 -1.26 -23.00 -11.95
CA LYS A 344 -2.63 -23.42 -12.25
C LYS A 344 -3.22 -22.33 -13.16
N ASP A 345 -3.25 -22.58 -14.47
CA ASP A 345 -3.80 -21.65 -15.46
C ASP A 345 -5.34 -21.54 -15.35
N TYR A 346 -5.86 -20.94 -14.27
CA TYR A 346 -7.30 -20.71 -14.11
C TYR A 346 -7.90 -19.86 -15.24
N HIS A 347 -7.07 -19.04 -15.89
CA HIS A 347 -7.41 -18.25 -17.08
C HIS A 347 -7.82 -19.09 -18.30
N GLN A 348 -7.50 -20.40 -18.33
CA GLN A 348 -7.81 -21.32 -19.44
C GLN A 348 -9.00 -22.26 -19.14
N LEU A 349 -9.75 -22.03 -18.06
CA LEU A 349 -10.89 -22.87 -17.69
C LEU A 349 -12.14 -22.51 -18.51
N HIS A 350 -12.84 -23.52 -19.02
CA HIS A 350 -14.12 -23.33 -19.71
C HIS A 350 -15.21 -22.90 -18.72
N GLY A 351 -15.97 -21.85 -19.05
CA GLY A 351 -17.08 -21.35 -18.22
C GLY A 351 -16.74 -20.21 -17.27
N ILE A 352 -15.49 -19.73 -17.29
CA ILE A 352 -15.04 -18.48 -16.65
C ILE A 352 -14.69 -17.48 -17.75
N THR A 353 -15.27 -16.28 -17.72
CA THR A 353 -14.94 -15.22 -18.68
C THR A 353 -13.87 -14.30 -18.07
N SER A 354 -12.62 -14.48 -18.50
CA SER A 354 -11.44 -13.66 -18.17
C SER A 354 -11.23 -13.32 -16.68
N LEU A 355 -10.25 -13.98 -16.06
CA LEU A 355 -9.71 -13.58 -14.76
C LEU A 355 -8.74 -12.40 -14.93
N ASP A 356 -8.92 -11.35 -14.12
CA ASP A 356 -7.88 -10.31 -13.97
C ASP A 356 -6.84 -10.77 -12.92
N TYR A 357 -7.26 -11.41 -11.82
CA TYR A 357 -6.38 -11.91 -10.75
C TYR A 357 -7.00 -13.10 -9.98
N VAL A 358 -6.17 -13.95 -9.39
CA VAL A 358 -6.58 -14.97 -8.40
C VAL A 358 -6.31 -14.44 -7.00
N LEU A 359 -7.30 -14.52 -6.10
CA LEU A 359 -7.15 -14.15 -4.69
C LEU A 359 -6.64 -15.34 -3.89
N MET A 360 -5.44 -15.21 -3.31
CA MET A 360 -4.89 -16.19 -2.39
C MET A 360 -5.23 -15.78 -0.96
N PHE A 361 -6.11 -16.54 -0.33
CA PHE A 361 -6.66 -16.21 0.98
C PHE A 361 -5.86 -16.82 2.13
N ILE A 362 -5.44 -15.97 3.07
CA ILE A 362 -4.72 -16.34 4.29
C ILE A 362 -5.67 -16.09 5.47
N PRO A 363 -6.22 -17.13 6.13
CA PRO A 363 -7.32 -16.98 7.08
C PRO A 363 -6.92 -16.33 8.41
N VAL A 364 -5.62 -16.25 8.70
CA VAL A 364 -5.09 -15.68 9.95
C VAL A 364 -4.38 -14.37 9.65
N GLU A 365 -5.00 -13.25 10.00
CA GLU A 365 -4.49 -11.90 9.73
C GLU A 365 -3.07 -11.67 10.29
N PRO A 366 -2.75 -12.01 11.56
CA PRO A 366 -1.38 -11.82 12.07
C PRO A 366 -0.33 -12.64 11.31
N ALA A 367 -0.70 -13.81 10.78
CA ALA A 367 0.20 -14.63 9.97
C ALA A 367 0.49 -13.98 8.61
N PHE A 368 -0.48 -13.25 8.05
CA PHE A 368 -0.27 -12.45 6.85
C PHE A 368 0.64 -11.24 7.15
N GLN A 369 0.32 -10.45 8.18
CA GLN A 369 1.06 -9.24 8.54
C GLN A 369 2.54 -9.52 8.75
N ILE A 370 2.85 -10.56 9.53
CA ILE A 370 4.24 -10.87 9.86
C ILE A 370 5.06 -11.37 8.66
N ALA A 371 4.42 -12.06 7.72
CA ALA A 371 5.08 -12.50 6.50
C ALA A 371 5.44 -11.31 5.60
N ILE A 372 4.54 -10.32 5.50
CA ILE A 372 4.78 -9.11 4.71
C ILE A 372 5.81 -8.19 5.39
N GLU A 373 5.79 -8.06 6.72
CA GLU A 373 6.80 -7.31 7.46
C GLU A 373 8.19 -7.91 7.28
N ALA A 374 8.30 -9.24 7.30
CA ALA A 374 9.57 -9.95 7.12
C ALA A 374 10.09 -9.91 5.67
N GLU A 375 9.19 -10.00 4.69
CA GLU A 375 9.52 -10.00 3.27
C GLU A 375 8.47 -9.23 2.45
N PRO A 376 8.62 -7.89 2.33
CA PRO A 376 7.70 -7.07 1.55
C PRO A 376 7.65 -7.44 0.06
N ALA A 377 8.71 -8.06 -0.46
CA ALA A 377 8.79 -8.48 -1.86
C ALA A 377 7.73 -9.54 -2.23
N LEU A 378 7.16 -10.27 -1.25
CA LEU A 378 6.11 -11.26 -1.48
C LEU A 378 4.88 -10.68 -2.20
N ILE A 379 4.50 -9.43 -1.90
CA ILE A 379 3.36 -8.77 -2.55
C ILE A 379 3.64 -8.62 -4.05
N ARG A 380 4.84 -8.13 -4.40
CA ARG A 380 5.25 -7.95 -5.78
C ARG A 380 5.40 -9.29 -6.51
N GLU A 381 6.03 -10.27 -5.87
CA GLU A 381 6.14 -11.63 -6.40
C GLU A 381 4.76 -12.24 -6.70
N ALA A 382 3.77 -12.04 -5.83
CA ALA A 382 2.40 -12.50 -6.06
C ALA A 382 1.75 -11.79 -7.27
N LEU A 383 1.85 -10.47 -7.33
CA LEU A 383 1.28 -9.66 -8.41
C LEU A 383 1.89 -10.01 -9.77
N ASP A 384 3.20 -10.23 -9.84
CA ASP A 384 3.89 -10.66 -11.05
C ASP A 384 3.41 -12.04 -11.55
N ASN A 385 2.78 -12.84 -10.68
CA ASN A 385 2.15 -14.13 -11.01
C ASN A 385 0.62 -14.02 -11.15
N ASN A 386 0.04 -12.81 -11.27
CA ASN A 386 -1.40 -12.54 -11.32
C ASN A 386 -2.16 -13.05 -10.08
N ILE A 387 -1.51 -13.02 -8.92
CA ILE A 387 -2.07 -13.42 -7.63
C ILE A 387 -2.10 -12.22 -6.69
N MET A 388 -3.23 -12.02 -6.04
CA MET A 388 -3.37 -11.03 -4.97
C MET A 388 -3.49 -11.74 -3.64
N LEU A 389 -2.51 -11.49 -2.75
CA LEU A 389 -2.56 -11.98 -1.38
C LEU A 389 -3.63 -11.21 -0.62
N VAL A 390 -4.55 -11.92 0.02
CA VAL A 390 -5.63 -11.34 0.80
C VAL A 390 -5.77 -12.02 2.16
N SER A 391 -5.94 -11.19 3.17
CA SER A 391 -6.35 -11.54 4.53
C SER A 391 -7.87 -11.34 4.69
N PRO A 392 -8.50 -11.75 5.81
CA PRO A 392 -9.94 -11.57 6.00
C PRO A 392 -10.37 -10.12 5.83
N THR A 393 -9.59 -9.18 6.36
CA THR A 393 -9.88 -7.74 6.26
C THR A 393 -9.84 -7.25 4.81
N THR A 394 -8.77 -7.57 4.10
CA THR A 394 -8.53 -7.08 2.73
C THR A 394 -9.46 -7.75 1.73
N LEU A 395 -9.79 -9.04 1.94
CA LEU A 395 -10.80 -9.74 1.18
C LEU A 395 -12.18 -9.10 1.35
N LEU A 396 -12.58 -8.80 2.59
CA LEU A 396 -13.87 -8.16 2.86
C LEU A 396 -14.00 -6.79 2.17
N VAL A 397 -12.93 -5.99 2.16
CA VAL A 397 -12.88 -4.73 1.42
C VAL A 397 -12.99 -4.96 -0.09
N ALA A 398 -12.28 -5.94 -0.64
CA ALA A 398 -12.36 -6.28 -2.06
C ALA A 398 -13.77 -6.73 -2.46
N LEU A 399 -14.39 -7.62 -1.69
CA LEU A 399 -15.73 -8.12 -1.95
C LEU A 399 -16.81 -7.04 -1.80
N ARG A 400 -16.68 -6.12 -0.83
CA ARG A 400 -17.58 -4.96 -0.70
C ARG A 400 -17.44 -3.99 -1.86
N THR A 401 -16.23 -3.81 -2.37
CA THR A 401 -16.01 -3.04 -3.61
C THR A 401 -16.74 -3.69 -4.78
N ILE A 402 -16.67 -5.02 -4.91
CA ILE A 402 -17.42 -5.79 -5.93
C ILE A 402 -18.93 -5.64 -5.74
N ASN A 403 -19.44 -5.72 -4.50
CA ASN A 403 -20.85 -5.51 -4.19
C ASN A 403 -21.32 -4.10 -4.61
N ASN A 404 -20.54 -3.07 -4.26
CA ASN A 404 -20.85 -1.71 -4.68
C ASN A 404 -20.86 -1.57 -6.20
N LEU A 405 -19.95 -2.24 -6.91
CA LEU A 405 -19.94 -2.26 -8.37
C LEU A 405 -21.23 -2.89 -8.94
N TRP A 406 -21.74 -3.96 -8.34
CA TRP A 406 -23.05 -4.54 -8.67
C TRP A 406 -24.21 -3.56 -8.41
N ARG A 407 -24.21 -2.85 -7.28
CA ARG A 407 -25.22 -1.81 -6.99
C ARG A 407 -25.23 -0.74 -8.09
N TYR A 408 -24.05 -0.26 -8.50
CA TYR A 408 -23.92 0.72 -9.58
C TYR A 408 -24.44 0.19 -10.92
N GLU A 409 -24.08 -1.04 -11.29
CA GLU A 409 -24.55 -1.67 -12.54
C GLU A 409 -26.07 -1.82 -12.56
N HIS A 410 -26.66 -2.28 -11.44
CA HIS A 410 -28.12 -2.39 -11.31
C HIS A 410 -28.83 -1.03 -11.38
N GLN A 411 -28.28 0.01 -10.76
CA GLN A 411 -28.82 1.37 -10.87
C GLN A 411 -28.76 1.88 -12.32
N ASN A 412 -27.65 1.65 -13.01
CA ASN A 412 -27.47 2.06 -14.39
C ASN A 412 -28.46 1.36 -15.33
N ARG A 413 -28.64 0.05 -15.17
CA ARG A 413 -29.64 -0.73 -15.92
C ARG A 413 -31.06 -0.25 -15.65
N ASN A 414 -31.41 -0.04 -14.38
CA ASN A 414 -32.74 0.46 -14.01
C ASN A 414 -32.98 1.87 -14.55
N ALA A 415 -31.99 2.75 -14.54
CA ALA A 415 -32.10 4.10 -15.11
C ALA A 415 -32.38 4.05 -16.62
N LYS A 416 -31.72 3.14 -17.35
CA LYS A 416 -31.98 2.91 -18.76
C LYS A 416 -33.40 2.40 -19.01
N ASP A 417 -33.86 1.43 -18.22
CA ASP A 417 -35.24 0.91 -18.31
C ASP A 417 -36.29 1.99 -17.99
N ILE A 418 -36.01 2.87 -17.02
CA ILE A 418 -36.86 4.01 -16.68
C ILE A 418 -36.90 5.00 -17.84
N ALA A 419 -35.76 5.34 -18.44
CA ALA A 419 -35.69 6.25 -19.59
C ALA A 419 -36.48 5.71 -20.78
N ASP A 420 -36.35 4.42 -21.10
CA ASP A 420 -37.09 3.76 -22.17
C ASP A 420 -38.61 3.75 -21.91
N LYS A 421 -39.03 3.52 -20.66
CA LYS A 421 -40.45 3.60 -20.27
C LYS A 421 -40.97 5.04 -20.30
N ALA A 422 -40.17 6.02 -19.87
CA ALA A 422 -40.53 7.43 -19.90
C ALA A 422 -40.70 7.94 -21.34
N ALA A 423 -39.82 7.53 -22.26
CA ALA A 423 -39.96 7.84 -23.68
C ALA A 423 -41.28 7.31 -24.26
N LYS A 424 -41.60 6.03 -24.00
CA LYS A 424 -42.87 5.42 -24.43
C LYS A 424 -44.09 6.12 -23.82
N LEU A 425 -44.00 6.59 -22.57
CA LEU A 425 -45.07 7.33 -21.93
C LEU A 425 -45.27 8.71 -22.58
N TYR A 426 -44.18 9.43 -22.85
CA TYR A 426 -44.20 10.72 -23.53
C TYR A 426 -44.88 10.61 -24.91
N ASP A 427 -44.52 9.58 -25.69
CA ASP A 427 -45.15 9.32 -26.99
C ASP A 427 -46.66 9.10 -26.86
N LYS A 428 -47.11 8.34 -25.86
CA LYS A 428 -48.55 8.13 -25.61
C LYS A 428 -49.27 9.43 -25.22
N VAL A 429 -48.65 10.26 -24.38
CA VAL A 429 -49.21 11.56 -24.00
C VAL A 429 -49.32 12.46 -25.22
N ARG A 430 -48.29 12.49 -26.08
CA ARG A 430 -48.30 13.23 -27.34
C ARG A 430 -49.47 12.81 -28.23
N LEU A 431 -49.63 11.50 -28.45
CA LEU A 431 -50.75 10.97 -29.24
C LEU A 431 -52.11 11.32 -28.63
N PHE A 432 -52.24 11.29 -27.30
CA PHE A 432 -53.46 11.68 -26.62
C PHE A 432 -53.77 13.18 -26.79
N VAL A 433 -52.76 14.04 -26.77
CA VAL A 433 -52.92 15.48 -27.06
C VAL A 433 -53.39 15.68 -28.50
N ASP A 434 -52.79 14.98 -29.48
CA ASP A 434 -53.21 15.00 -30.89
C ASP A 434 -54.69 14.58 -31.03
N ASP A 435 -55.12 13.53 -30.33
CA ASP A 435 -56.52 13.07 -30.29
C ASP A 435 -57.46 14.14 -29.70
N MET A 436 -57.05 14.82 -28.64
CA MET A 436 -57.85 15.88 -28.01
C MET A 436 -57.97 17.13 -28.90
N GLU A 437 -56.91 17.49 -29.65
CA GLU A 437 -56.97 18.56 -30.65
C GLU A 437 -57.96 18.23 -31.77
N ASN A 438 -57.98 16.97 -32.22
CA ASN A 438 -58.95 16.49 -33.20
C ASN A 438 -60.38 16.56 -32.67
N VAL A 439 -60.61 16.20 -31.40
CA VAL A 439 -61.91 16.34 -30.74
C VAL A 439 -62.32 17.81 -30.66
N GLY A 440 -61.42 18.71 -30.27
CA GLY A 440 -61.69 20.16 -30.25
C GLY A 440 -62.14 20.66 -31.63
N SER A 441 -61.40 20.29 -32.68
CA SER A 441 -61.75 20.62 -34.07
C SER A 441 -63.11 20.08 -34.51
N ALA A 442 -63.50 18.89 -34.03
CA ALA A 442 -64.81 18.31 -34.32
C ALA A 442 -65.95 19.05 -33.60
N ILE A 443 -65.71 19.50 -32.36
CA ILE A 443 -66.66 20.32 -31.60
C ILE A 443 -66.87 21.67 -32.28
N ASP A 444 -65.81 22.32 -32.75
CA ASP A 444 -65.92 23.58 -33.48
C ASP A 444 -66.76 23.43 -34.75
N LYS A 445 -66.52 22.37 -35.54
CA LYS A 445 -67.33 22.05 -36.72
C LYS A 445 -68.80 21.77 -36.37
N ALA A 446 -69.05 21.06 -35.27
CA ALA A 446 -70.42 20.79 -34.81
C ALA A 446 -71.12 22.09 -34.39
N SER A 447 -70.41 22.99 -33.71
CA SER A 447 -70.88 24.33 -33.34
C SER A 447 -71.22 25.16 -34.59
N ASP A 448 -70.33 25.19 -35.59
CA ASP A 448 -70.55 25.89 -36.86
C ASP A 448 -71.77 25.35 -37.62
N ALA A 449 -71.91 24.02 -37.67
CA ALA A 449 -73.05 23.37 -38.31
C ALA A 449 -74.36 23.71 -37.59
N TYR A 450 -74.35 23.70 -36.25
CA TYR A 450 -75.48 24.12 -35.42
C TYR A 450 -75.85 25.58 -35.68
N GLN A 451 -74.86 26.49 -35.67
CA GLN A 451 -75.07 27.90 -35.92
C GLN A 451 -75.59 28.16 -37.34
N GLY A 452 -75.08 27.43 -38.33
CA GLY A 452 -75.58 27.44 -39.71
C GLY A 452 -77.02 26.97 -39.83
N ALA A 453 -77.40 25.91 -39.12
CA ALA A 453 -78.78 25.42 -39.06
C ALA A 453 -79.71 26.45 -38.40
N MET A 454 -79.28 27.06 -37.31
CA MET A 454 -80.03 28.11 -36.61
C MET A 454 -80.21 29.36 -37.47
N ASN A 455 -79.20 29.75 -38.24
CA ASN A 455 -79.30 30.84 -39.21
C ASN A 455 -80.35 30.55 -40.28
N LYS A 456 -80.42 29.33 -40.82
CA LYS A 456 -81.47 28.96 -41.79
C LYS A 456 -82.85 28.90 -41.15
N LEU A 457 -82.93 28.47 -39.89
CA LEU A 457 -84.18 28.31 -39.17
C LEU A 457 -84.77 29.66 -38.74
N ALA A 458 -84.00 30.49 -38.02
CA ALA A 458 -84.52 31.60 -37.22
C ALA A 458 -83.83 32.97 -37.40
N SER A 459 -82.49 33.03 -37.51
CA SER A 459 -81.74 34.30 -37.42
C SER A 459 -81.28 34.90 -38.76
N GLY A 460 -81.16 34.10 -39.81
CA GLY A 460 -80.64 34.52 -41.12
C GLY A 460 -81.64 35.28 -41.99
N ARG A 461 -81.13 36.04 -42.98
CA ARG A 461 -81.96 36.80 -43.94
C ARG A 461 -82.71 35.83 -44.86
N GLY A 462 -84.05 35.80 -44.72
CA GLY A 462 -84.89 34.84 -45.45
C GLY A 462 -85.07 33.49 -44.75
N ASN A 463 -84.84 33.42 -43.44
CA ASN A 463 -85.02 32.20 -42.66
C ASN A 463 -86.44 31.59 -42.77
N ILE A 464 -86.50 30.28 -42.52
CA ILE A 464 -87.69 29.45 -42.71
C ILE A 464 -88.84 29.91 -41.82
N LEU A 465 -88.57 30.28 -40.57
CA LEU A 465 -89.61 30.79 -39.65
C LEU A 465 -90.26 32.06 -40.17
N ARG A 466 -89.47 33.01 -40.68
CA ARG A 466 -89.97 34.26 -41.25
C ARG A 466 -90.75 34.02 -42.54
N GLN A 467 -90.31 33.09 -43.39
CA GLN A 467 -91.05 32.69 -44.58
C GLN A 467 -92.37 31.98 -44.22
N ALA A 468 -92.35 31.07 -43.25
CA ALA A 468 -93.54 30.40 -42.74
C ALA A 468 -94.54 31.39 -42.12
N GLU A 469 -94.08 32.36 -41.31
CA GLU A 469 -94.94 33.41 -40.76
C GLU A 469 -95.49 34.35 -41.85
N SER A 470 -94.75 34.58 -42.95
CA SER A 470 -95.25 35.41 -44.06
C SER A 470 -96.47 34.81 -44.78
N PHE A 471 -96.64 33.48 -44.79
CA PHE A 471 -97.85 32.84 -45.31
C PHE A 471 -99.10 33.11 -44.46
N LYS A 472 -98.93 33.34 -43.15
CA LYS A 472 -100.01 33.77 -42.26
C LYS A 472 -100.49 35.17 -42.64
N ALA A 473 -99.57 36.07 -43.00
CA ALA A 473 -99.90 37.41 -43.51
C ALA A 473 -100.61 37.38 -44.88
N LEU A 474 -100.47 36.28 -45.64
CA LEU A 474 -101.15 36.04 -46.92
C LEU A 474 -102.50 35.31 -46.77
N GLY A 475 -102.99 35.09 -45.55
CA GLY A 475 -104.35 34.60 -45.29
C GLY A 475 -104.50 33.08 -45.11
N VAL A 476 -103.41 32.34 -44.90
CA VAL A 476 -103.46 30.90 -44.59
C VAL A 476 -103.86 30.68 -43.12
N GLU A 477 -104.91 29.90 -42.87
CA GLU A 477 -105.36 29.55 -41.50
C GLU A 477 -104.39 28.57 -40.82
N VAL A 478 -103.88 28.96 -39.64
CA VAL A 478 -102.97 28.14 -38.82
C VAL A 478 -103.62 27.83 -37.46
N LYS A 479 -103.72 26.54 -37.10
CA LYS A 479 -104.45 26.08 -35.90
C LYS A 479 -103.70 26.33 -34.56
N ARG A 480 -102.37 26.45 -34.55
CA ARG A 480 -101.52 26.79 -33.38
C ARG A 480 -100.25 27.53 -33.82
N ASP A 481 -99.86 28.54 -33.06
CA ASP A 481 -98.69 29.37 -33.37
C ASP A 481 -97.35 28.73 -32.94
N ILE A 482 -96.26 29.11 -33.59
CA ILE A 482 -94.92 28.64 -33.22
C ILE A 482 -94.47 29.42 -31.98
N SER A 483 -94.21 28.72 -30.88
CA SER A 483 -93.85 29.35 -29.61
C SER A 483 -92.48 30.05 -29.70
N ARG A 484 -92.48 31.39 -29.62
CA ARG A 484 -91.27 32.24 -29.66
C ARG A 484 -90.25 31.97 -28.54
N ARG A 485 -90.63 31.20 -27.53
CA ARG A 485 -89.80 30.93 -26.34
C ARG A 485 -88.58 30.05 -26.63
N HIS A 486 -88.57 29.31 -27.74
CA HIS A 486 -87.44 28.48 -28.18
C HIS A 486 -86.56 29.16 -29.27
N LEU A 487 -86.85 30.42 -29.62
CA LEU A 487 -86.18 31.16 -30.70
C LEU A 487 -85.18 32.22 -30.20
N VAL A 488 -85.08 32.43 -28.89
CA VAL A 488 -84.03 33.27 -28.31
C VAL A 488 -82.80 32.39 -28.13
N VAL A 489 -81.98 32.31 -29.16
CA VAL A 489 -80.56 31.99 -28.98
C VAL A 489 -79.94 33.21 -28.33
N THR A 490 -79.74 33.11 -27.02
CA THR A 490 -78.82 33.96 -26.28
C THR A 490 -77.52 34.02 -27.06
N HIS A 491 -77.19 35.20 -27.58
CA HIS A 491 -75.85 35.49 -28.09
C HIS A 491 -74.88 35.36 -26.93
N ILE A 492 -74.29 34.18 -26.76
CA ILE A 492 -73.06 34.03 -26.00
C ILE A 492 -71.94 34.21 -27.02
N GLY A 493 -71.52 35.46 -27.22
CA GLY A 493 -70.36 35.77 -28.05
C GLY A 493 -70.54 36.97 -28.96
N GLU A 494 -70.74 38.15 -28.39
CA GLU A 494 -70.29 39.41 -29.02
C GLU A 494 -70.15 40.50 -27.96
N THR A 495 -69.02 40.46 -27.25
CA THR A 495 -68.43 41.64 -26.61
C THR A 495 -66.94 41.38 -26.38
N ARG A 496 -66.16 41.53 -27.45
CA ARG A 496 -64.72 41.83 -27.38
C ARG A 496 -64.45 43.02 -28.28
N ARG A 497 -64.34 44.19 -27.67
CA ARG A 497 -63.38 45.23 -28.05
C ARG A 497 -62.33 45.27 -26.96
#